data_AF-A0A4D4MJX7-F1
#
_entry.id   AF-A0A4D4MJX7-F1
#
_cell.length_a   1.000
_cell.length_b   1.000
_cell.length_c   1.000
_cell.angle_alpha   90.00
_cell.angle_beta   90.00
_cell.angle_gamma   90.00
#
_symmetry.space_group_name_H-M   'P 1'
#
loop_
_entity.id
_entity.type
_entity.pdbx_description
1 polymer ?
#
loop_
_entity_poly.entity_id
_entity_poly.type
_entity_poly.pdbx_seq_one_letter_code
_entity_poly.pdbx_strand_id
1 'polypeptide(L)'
;MTLRFPSSRRGFLHRSMCSLCVTTHPGNGVSLMTARKTGAAGREGNSVGVYMCADLACSLYVRGRKVPESGTRFEESLTVEEQIARMVGNLSAFLDKL
;
A
#
# COMPACT_ATOMS: atom_id res chain seq x y z
N MET A 1 4.45 -14.54 5.39
CA MET A 1 4.96 -13.89 4.16
C MET A 1 5.96 -12.82 4.55
N THR A 2 6.93 -12.49 3.68
CA THR A 2 7.92 -11.43 3.94
C THR A 2 7.87 -10.41 2.81
N LEU A 3 7.69 -9.13 3.15
CA LEU A 3 7.75 -8.02 2.20
C LEU A 3 9.14 -7.38 2.25
N ARG A 4 9.71 -7.10 1.07
CA ARG A 4 10.95 -6.33 0.95
C ARG A 4 10.61 -4.85 0.74
N PHE A 5 11.14 -4.02 1.64
CA PHE A 5 11.11 -2.56 1.52
C PHE A 5 12.38 -2.06 0.82
N PRO A 6 12.29 -1.31 -0.30
CA PRO A 6 13.44 -0.71 -0.95
C PRO A 6 13.98 0.48 -0.13
N SER A 7 15.31 0.65 -0.11
CA SER A 7 15.97 1.78 0.56
C SER A 7 15.97 3.08 -0.26
N SER A 8 15.35 3.09 -1.44
CA SER A 8 15.39 4.23 -2.35
C SER A 8 14.56 5.41 -1.81
N ARG A 9 15.18 6.58 -1.75
CA ARG A 9 14.52 7.83 -1.36
C ARG A 9 14.09 8.59 -2.61
N ARG A 10 12.78 8.81 -2.73
CA ARG A 10 12.16 9.73 -3.68
C ARG A 10 12.23 11.16 -3.14
N GLY A 11 12.29 12.13 -4.05
CA GLY A 11 12.32 13.55 -3.71
C GLY A 11 11.04 14.01 -3.03
N PHE A 12 11.12 15.05 -2.19
CA PHE A 12 10.01 15.55 -1.38
C PHE A 12 8.77 15.98 -2.20
N LEU A 13 8.97 16.48 -3.43
CA LEU A 13 7.89 16.90 -4.32
C LEU A 13 7.09 15.75 -4.94
N HIS A 14 7.63 14.53 -4.90
CA HIS A 14 6.96 13.38 -5.46
C HIS A 14 5.70 13.03 -4.64
N ARG A 15 4.59 12.71 -5.31
CA ARG A 15 3.38 12.20 -4.64
C ARG A 15 3.03 10.84 -5.20
N SER A 16 2.56 9.94 -4.34
CA SER A 16 2.12 8.61 -4.75
C SER A 16 0.94 8.16 -3.92
N MET A 17 0.11 7.33 -4.55
CA MET A 17 -1.09 6.77 -3.95
C MET A 17 -0.84 5.32 -3.54
N CYS A 18 -1.23 4.95 -2.33
CA CYS A 18 -1.21 3.58 -1.85
C CYS A 18 -2.27 2.75 -2.58
N SER A 19 -1.87 1.59 -3.13
CA SER A 19 -2.79 0.67 -3.82
C SER A 19 -3.79 -0.02 -2.88
N LEU A 20 -3.53 -0.05 -1.57
CA LEU A 20 -4.44 -0.66 -0.59
C LEU A 20 -5.50 0.32 -0.10
N CYS A 21 -5.07 1.39 0.57
CA CYS A 21 -5.95 2.33 1.24
C CYS A 21 -6.30 3.57 0.41
N VAL A 22 -5.77 3.71 -0.82
CA VAL A 22 -6.02 4.86 -1.73
C VAL A 22 -5.61 6.21 -1.11
N THR A 23 -4.78 6.19 -0.08
CA THR A 23 -4.24 7.40 0.55
C THR A 23 -3.04 7.90 -0.25
N THR A 24 -3.03 9.20 -0.57
CA THR A 24 -1.91 9.86 -1.22
C THR A 24 -0.91 10.35 -0.19
N HIS A 25 0.37 10.09 -0.40
CA HIS A 25 1.46 10.59 0.43
C HIS A 25 2.49 11.38 -0.38
N PRO A 26 3.14 12.38 0.23
CA PRO A 26 4.34 13.01 -0.31
C PRO A 26 5.58 12.10 -0.17
N GLY A 27 6.62 12.42 -0.93
CA GLY A 27 7.94 11.81 -0.88
C GLY A 27 7.92 10.28 -0.83
N ASN A 28 8.36 9.76 0.32
CA ASN A 28 8.54 8.34 0.60
C ASN A 28 7.39 7.69 1.37
N GLY A 29 6.25 8.38 1.54
CA GLY A 29 5.14 7.82 2.30
C GLY A 29 4.45 6.62 1.63
N VAL A 30 4.74 6.37 0.35
CA VAL A 30 4.36 5.13 -0.36
C VAL A 30 5.61 4.49 -0.97
N SER A 31 5.76 3.18 -0.74
CA SER A 31 6.89 2.38 -1.23
C SER A 31 6.41 1.17 -2.03
N LEU A 32 7.20 0.75 -3.01
CA LEU A 32 6.96 -0.50 -3.74
C LEU A 32 7.42 -1.67 -2.87
N MET A 33 6.48 -2.28 -2.16
CA MET A 33 6.72 -3.51 -1.41
C MET A 33 6.72 -4.68 -2.37
N THR A 34 7.72 -5.56 -2.28
CA THR A 34 7.79 -6.76 -3.13
C THR A 34 7.82 -8.03 -2.29
N ALA A 35 7.19 -9.08 -2.79
CA ALA A 35 7.16 -10.39 -2.17
C ALA A 35 7.49 -11.46 -3.21
N ARG A 36 8.31 -12.44 -2.82
CA ARG A 36 8.58 -13.61 -3.65
C ARG A 36 7.30 -14.46 -3.74
N LYS A 37 6.99 -14.97 -4.94
CA LYS A 37 5.90 -15.93 -5.11
C LYS A 37 6.16 -17.21 -4.32
N THR A 38 5.11 -17.97 -4.04
CA THR A 38 5.20 -19.30 -3.44
C THR A 38 5.52 -20.36 -4.50
N GLY A 39 5.93 -21.56 -4.06
CA GLY A 39 6.15 -22.70 -4.94
C GLY A 39 7.31 -22.56 -5.95
N ALA A 40 7.17 -23.22 -7.10
CA ALA A 40 8.18 -23.28 -8.15
C ALA A 40 8.54 -21.88 -8.69
N ALA A 41 7.53 -21.06 -8.96
CA ALA A 41 7.72 -19.70 -9.47
C ALA A 41 8.61 -18.85 -8.54
N GLY A 42 8.45 -18.99 -7.21
CA GLY A 42 9.31 -18.32 -6.24
C GLY A 42 10.76 -18.82 -6.22
N ARG A 43 10.96 -20.12 -6.43
CA ARG A 43 12.32 -20.72 -6.54
C ARG A 43 13.05 -20.23 -7.78
N GLU A 44 12.32 -19.94 -8.86
CA GLU A 44 12.82 -19.31 -10.09
C GLU A 44 13.05 -17.79 -9.95
N GLY A 45 12.72 -17.21 -8.79
CA GLY A 45 12.96 -15.79 -8.50
C GLY A 45 11.78 -14.86 -8.83
N ASN A 46 10.63 -15.39 -9.24
CA ASN A 46 9.46 -14.56 -9.53
C ASN A 46 8.94 -13.88 -8.26
N SER A 47 8.61 -12.60 -8.38
CA SER A 47 8.09 -11.77 -7.30
C SER A 47 6.93 -10.91 -7.80
N VAL A 48 6.06 -10.50 -6.88
CA VAL A 48 4.97 -9.55 -7.14
C VAL A 48 5.14 -8.34 -6.26
N GLY A 49 4.71 -7.18 -6.75
CA GLY A 49 4.86 -5.89 -6.08
C GLY A 49 3.52 -5.20 -5.83
N VAL A 50 3.47 -4.40 -4.78
CA VAL A 50 2.34 -3.52 -4.45
C VAL A 50 2.85 -2.19 -3.89
N TYR A 51 2.28 -1.08 -4.33
CA TYR A 51 2.55 0.22 -3.71
C TYR A 51 1.77 0.33 -2.41
N MET A 52 2.47 0.39 -1.28
CA MET A 52 1.90 0.38 0.06
C MET A 52 2.41 1.57 0.87
N CYS A 53 1.61 2.05 1.83
CA CYS A 53 2.08 3.02 2.81
C CYS A 53 3.37 2.50 3.47
N ALA A 54 4.42 3.33 3.49
CA ALA A 54 5.73 2.95 3.98
C ALA A 54 5.73 2.63 5.49
N ASP A 55 4.77 3.18 6.22
CA ASP A 55 4.56 2.97 7.66
C ASP A 55 3.59 1.83 7.98
N LEU A 56 3.07 1.13 6.96
CA LEU A 56 2.07 0.06 7.07
C LEU A 56 0.78 0.46 7.82
N ALA A 57 0.48 1.76 7.94
CA ALA A 57 -0.65 2.27 8.70
C ALA A 57 -1.96 2.38 7.89
N CYS A 58 -2.11 1.60 6.81
CA CYS A 58 -3.25 1.66 5.88
C CYS A 58 -4.61 1.65 6.58
N SER A 59 -4.78 0.78 7.59
CA SER A 59 -6.02 0.67 8.39
C SER A 59 -6.32 1.96 9.16
N LEU A 60 -5.30 2.61 9.73
CA LEU A 60 -5.47 3.87 10.45
C LEU A 60 -5.89 5.01 9.52
N TYR A 61 -5.33 5.03 8.30
CA TYR A 61 -5.72 6.02 7.29
C TYR A 61 -7.16 5.86 6.82
N VAL A 62 -7.60 4.63 6.51
CA VAL A 62 -9.00 4.38 6.09
C VAL A 62 -9.99 4.75 7.19
N ARG A 63 -9.64 4.50 8.45
CA ARG A 63 -10.50 4.78 9.61
C ARG A 63 -10.43 6.24 10.10
N GLY A 64 -9.69 7.12 9.40
CA GLY A 64 -9.48 8.50 9.82
C GLY A 64 -8.76 8.65 11.17
N ARG A 65 -8.06 7.60 11.64
CA ARG A 65 -7.31 7.61 12.92
C ARG A 65 -5.89 8.14 12.76
N LYS A 66 -5.43 8.32 11.52
CA LYS A 66 -4.17 8.94 11.17
C LYS A 66 -4.35 9.82 9.95
N VAL A 67 -3.71 10.99 9.94
CA VAL A 67 -3.69 11.91 8.79
C VAL A 67 -2.31 11.85 8.14
N PRO A 68 -2.20 11.84 6.79
CA PRO A 68 -0.91 11.91 6.10
C PRO A 68 -0.13 13.18 6.47
N GLU A 69 1.20 13.15 6.41
CA GLU A 69 2.07 14.30 6.76
C GLU A 69 1.77 15.58 5.97
N SER A 70 1.23 15.46 4.76
CA SER A 70 0.74 16.62 4.01
C SER A 70 -0.57 16.28 3.32
N GLY A 71 -1.60 17.08 3.60
CA GLY A 71 -2.93 16.97 3.00
C GLY A 71 -3.89 16.04 3.76
N THR A 72 -5.11 16.00 3.26
CA THR A 72 -6.16 15.08 3.68
C THR A 72 -6.27 13.94 2.67
N ARG A 73 -6.91 12.84 3.05
CA ARG A 73 -7.43 11.90 2.04
C ARG A 73 -8.39 12.65 1.12
N PHE A 74 -8.53 12.13 -0.11
CA PHE A 74 -9.61 12.57 -0.98
C PHE A 74 -10.95 12.33 -0.27
N GLU A 75 -11.90 13.22 -0.53
CA GLU A 75 -13.28 12.97 -0.14
C GLU A 75 -13.80 11.83 -1.03
N GLU A 76 -14.29 10.78 -0.38
CA GLU A 76 -14.80 9.59 -1.05
C GLU A 76 -16.30 9.52 -0.83
N SER A 77 -17.05 9.15 -1.86
CA SER A 77 -18.48 8.87 -1.75
C SER A 77 -18.78 7.57 -0.98
N LEU A 78 -17.75 6.73 -0.76
CA LEU A 78 -17.85 5.49 0.00
C LEU A 78 -17.88 5.76 1.50
N THR A 79 -18.74 5.04 2.20
CA THR A 79 -18.70 4.92 3.66
C THR A 79 -17.36 4.34 4.14
N VAL A 80 -17.02 4.54 5.40
CA VAL A 80 -15.77 4.00 5.97
C VAL A 80 -15.76 2.47 5.88
N GLU A 81 -16.90 1.82 6.07
CA GLU A 81 -17.07 0.37 5.97
C GLU A 81 -16.77 -0.13 4.55
N GLU A 82 -17.29 0.54 3.52
CA GLU A 82 -17.01 0.21 2.12
C GLU A 82 -15.54 0.45 1.75
N GLN A 83 -14.92 1.52 2.27
CA GLN A 83 -13.49 1.75 2.08
C GLN A 83 -12.64 0.67 2.75
N ILE A 84 -13.03 0.20 3.94
CA ILE A 84 -12.39 -0.93 4.62
C ILE A 84 -12.55 -2.19 3.78
N ALA A 85 -13.76 -2.49 3.30
CA ALA A 85 -14.03 -3.66 2.47
C ALA A 85 -13.16 -3.64 1.18
N ARG A 86 -13.08 -2.49 0.50
CA ARG A 86 -12.18 -2.29 -0.65
C ARG A 86 -10.72 -2.51 -0.27
N MET A 87 -10.24 -1.92 0.84
CA MET A 87 -8.85 -2.08 1.27
C MET A 87 -8.51 -3.56 1.55
N VAL A 88 -9.41 -4.28 2.22
CA VAL A 88 -9.28 -5.72 2.46
C VAL A 88 -9.27 -6.49 1.15
N GLY A 89 -10.19 -6.19 0.22
CA GLY A 89 -10.21 -6.80 -1.11
C GLY A 89 -8.92 -6.58 -1.90
N ASN A 90 -8.37 -5.36 -1.88
CA ASN A 90 -7.09 -5.04 -2.52
C ASN A 90 -5.92 -5.82 -1.89
N LEU A 91 -5.93 -5.96 -0.56
CA LEU A 91 -4.91 -6.75 0.14
C LEU A 91 -5.03 -8.23 -0.22
N SER A 92 -6.23 -8.81 -0.14
CA SER A 92 -6.47 -10.22 -0.49
C SER A 92 -6.06 -10.50 -1.94
N ALA A 93 -6.45 -9.64 -2.89
CA ALA A 93 -6.07 -9.79 -4.29
C ALA A 93 -4.54 -9.70 -4.53
N PHE A 94 -3.79 -9.03 -3.66
CA PHE A 94 -2.33 -9.09 -3.68
C PHE A 94 -1.81 -10.41 -3.09
N LEU A 95 -2.39 -10.86 -1.97
CA LEU A 95 -2.02 -12.13 -1.34
C LEU A 95 -2.27 -13.33 -2.25
N ASP A 96 -3.35 -13.33 -3.02
CA ASP A 96 -3.68 -14.39 -3.98
C ASP A 96 -2.66 -14.52 -5.13
N LYS A 97 -1.80 -13.50 -5.32
CA LYS A 97 -0.73 -13.51 -6.33
C LYS A 97 0.58 -14.09 -5.79
N LEU A 98 0.68 -14.40 -4.49
CA LEU A 98 1.88 -14.95 -3.87
C LEU A 98 2.01 -16.44 -4.15
#